data_AF-A0A2G6BYJ3-F1
#
_entry.id   AF-A0A2G6BYJ3-F1
#
_cell.length_a   1.000
_cell.length_b   1.000
_cell.length_c   1.000
_cell.angle_alpha   90.00
_cell.angle_beta   90.00
_cell.angle_gamma   90.00
#
_symmetry.space_group_name_H-M   'P 1'
#
loop_
_entity.id
_entity.type
_entity.pdbx_description
1 polymer ?
#
loop_
_entity_poly.entity_id
_entity_poly.type
_entity_poly.pdbx_seq_one_letter_code
_entity_poly.pdbx_strand_id
1 'polypeptide(L)'
;MELIIDGNKQLINVSNIGTFKHFYEKLSLGVSNEERVISEIAINGKVMEEGSQFEYFSKSMEEIDFVSIKTILKKTLIEENISGLKDHISNIVDNIDKSSDAFRMDDEFNSHKYFAAVIEGMRWFNYSINLIVSLKKIDFESFAFLDSTLSNQLDKLELTLNTLEDAQANKDNIAISDILEYELKEILLNWQENLDEFRK
;
A
#
# COMPACT_ATOMS: atom_id res chain seq x y z
N MET A 1 -33.61 -1.71 -6.00
CA MET A 1 -32.29 -2.11 -6.54
C MET A 1 -31.89 -3.43 -5.90
N GLU A 2 -31.26 -4.32 -6.66
CA GLU A 2 -30.66 -5.55 -6.12
C GLU A 2 -29.25 -5.25 -5.58
N LEU A 3 -28.97 -5.62 -4.33
CA LEU A 3 -27.67 -5.54 -3.70
C LEU A 3 -27.15 -6.95 -3.47
N ILE A 4 -25.95 -7.24 -3.96
CA ILE A 4 -25.31 -8.55 -3.83
C ILE A 4 -24.05 -8.35 -2.99
N ILE A 5 -23.96 -8.98 -1.82
CA ILE A 5 -22.76 -8.94 -0.97
C ILE A 5 -22.25 -10.37 -0.80
N ASP A 6 -21.05 -10.64 -1.29
CA ASP A 6 -20.43 -11.98 -1.26
C ASP A 6 -21.35 -13.07 -1.82
N GLY A 7 -22.09 -12.74 -2.88
CA GLY A 7 -23.07 -13.64 -3.52
C GLY A 7 -24.46 -13.66 -2.86
N ASN A 8 -24.63 -13.06 -1.68
CA ASN A 8 -25.92 -12.98 -1.00
C ASN A 8 -26.74 -11.81 -1.54
N LYS A 9 -27.90 -12.12 -2.13
CA LYS A 9 -28.80 -11.13 -2.74
C LYS A 9 -29.77 -10.53 -1.72
N GLN A 10 -29.95 -9.22 -1.79
CA GLN A 10 -30.89 -8.45 -0.98
C GLN A 10 -31.58 -7.40 -1.84
N LEU A 11 -32.88 -7.21 -1.66
CA LEU A 11 -33.60 -6.09 -2.26
C LEU A 11 -33.56 -4.91 -1.31
N ILE A 12 -33.03 -3.78 -1.79
CA ILE A 12 -32.95 -2.55 -1.01
C ILE A 12 -33.75 -1.42 -1.65
N ASN A 13 -34.40 -0.65 -0.79
CA ASN A 13 -35.09 0.57 -1.16
C ASN A 13 -34.07 1.73 -1.20
N VAL A 14 -33.97 2.36 -2.37
CA VAL A 14 -32.99 3.43 -2.64
C VAL A 14 -33.62 4.80 -2.84
N SER A 15 -34.94 4.94 -2.69
CA SER A 15 -35.71 6.15 -3.05
C SER A 15 -35.27 7.43 -2.31
N ASN A 16 -34.53 7.33 -1.20
CA ASN A 16 -34.06 8.47 -0.40
C ASN A 16 -32.52 8.54 -0.28
N ILE A 17 -31.79 7.75 -1.07
CA ILE A 17 -30.32 7.70 -0.99
C ILE A 17 -29.69 8.74 -1.92
N GLY A 18 -30.40 9.15 -2.97
CA GLY A 18 -29.92 10.14 -3.94
C GLY A 18 -28.89 9.54 -4.88
N THR A 19 -27.61 9.69 -4.57
CA THR A 19 -26.51 9.28 -5.44
C THR A 19 -25.81 8.02 -4.97
N PHE A 20 -25.12 7.36 -5.90
CA PHE A 20 -24.26 6.23 -5.58
C PHE A 20 -23.13 6.59 -4.60
N LYS A 21 -22.61 7.81 -4.64
CA LYS A 21 -21.65 8.28 -3.62
C LYS A 21 -22.20 8.14 -2.20
N HIS A 22 -23.41 8.64 -1.97
CA HIS A 22 -24.02 8.58 -0.64
C HIS A 22 -24.38 7.16 -0.23
N PHE A 23 -24.77 6.32 -1.19
CA PHE A 23 -24.94 4.89 -0.97
C PHE A 23 -23.63 4.21 -0.54
N TYR A 24 -22.56 4.44 -1.29
CA TYR A 24 -21.24 3.87 -1.04
C TYR A 24 -20.71 4.27 0.34
N GLU A 25 -20.83 5.53 0.75
CA GLU A 25 -20.40 6.00 2.07
C GLU A 25 -21.13 5.25 3.21
N LYS A 26 -22.45 5.04 3.09
CA LYS A 26 -23.22 4.28 4.08
C LYS A 26 -22.82 2.80 4.09
N LEU A 27 -22.64 2.23 2.91
CA LEU A 27 -22.25 0.83 2.75
C LEU A 27 -20.83 0.58 3.30
N SER A 28 -19.88 1.45 3.00
CA SER A 28 -18.50 1.35 3.51
C SER A 28 -18.46 1.44 5.03
N LEU A 29 -19.30 2.28 5.65
CA LEU A 29 -19.42 2.35 7.11
C LEU A 29 -19.99 1.05 7.71
N GLY A 30 -20.99 0.46 7.05
CA GLY A 30 -21.59 -0.82 7.47
C GLY A 30 -20.60 -1.97 7.42
N VAL A 31 -19.93 -2.16 6.28
CA VAL A 31 -18.96 -3.25 6.06
C VAL A 31 -17.71 -3.09 6.93
N SER A 32 -17.20 -1.87 7.11
CA SER A 32 -15.96 -1.62 7.86
C SER A 32 -16.06 -1.96 9.35
N ASN A 33 -17.28 -2.06 9.89
CA ASN A 33 -17.54 -2.48 11.26
C ASN A 33 -17.51 -4.01 11.45
N GLU A 34 -17.49 -4.81 10.38
CA GLU A 34 -17.64 -6.27 10.42
C GLU A 34 -16.33 -7.05 10.15
N GLU A 35 -15.17 -6.52 10.53
CA GLU A 35 -13.85 -7.15 10.23
C GLU A 35 -13.57 -7.41 8.73
N ARG A 36 -14.38 -6.81 7.86
CA ARG A 36 -14.30 -6.94 6.40
C ARG A 36 -14.06 -5.59 5.76
N VAL A 37 -13.49 -5.61 4.57
CA VAL A 37 -13.34 -4.43 3.71
C VAL A 37 -13.84 -4.77 2.32
N ILE A 38 -14.34 -3.76 1.63
CA ILE A 38 -14.79 -3.91 0.25
C ILE A 38 -13.55 -4.04 -0.63
N SER A 39 -13.44 -5.17 -1.34
CA SER A 39 -12.34 -5.44 -2.27
C SER A 39 -12.73 -5.20 -3.73
N GLU A 40 -14.02 -5.30 -4.06
CA GLU A 40 -14.52 -5.10 -5.41
C GLU A 40 -15.94 -4.53 -5.35
N ILE A 41 -16.24 -3.59 -6.24
CA ILE A 41 -17.61 -3.14 -6.50
C ILE A 41 -17.87 -3.25 -7.99
N ALA A 42 -19.00 -3.83 -8.36
CA ALA A 42 -19.52 -3.84 -9.72
C ALA A 42 -20.92 -3.23 -9.76
N ILE A 43 -21.15 -2.36 -10.74
CA ILE A 43 -22.42 -1.65 -10.95
C ILE A 43 -22.98 -2.11 -12.28
N ASN A 44 -24.18 -2.67 -12.28
CA ASN A 44 -24.82 -3.28 -13.45
C ASN A 44 -23.89 -4.28 -14.18
N GLY A 45 -23.08 -5.01 -13.41
CA GLY A 45 -22.15 -6.04 -13.91
C GLY A 45 -20.79 -5.52 -14.38
N LYS A 46 -20.55 -4.20 -14.41
CA LYS A 46 -19.24 -3.63 -14.72
C LYS A 46 -18.48 -3.32 -13.44
N VAL A 47 -17.29 -3.93 -13.27
CA VAL A 47 -16.40 -3.64 -12.14
C VAL A 47 -15.96 -2.17 -12.21
N MET A 48 -16.05 -1.49 -11.07
CA MET A 48 -15.56 -0.14 -10.89
C MET A 48 -14.05 -0.22 -10.67
N GLU A 49 -13.29 0.18 -11.68
CA GLU A 49 -11.83 0.21 -11.61
C GLU A 49 -11.34 1.36 -10.71
N GLU A 50 -10.16 1.18 -10.14
CA GLU A 50 -9.52 2.22 -9.34
C GLU A 50 -9.27 3.48 -10.20
N GLY A 51 -9.65 4.65 -9.69
CA GLY A 51 -9.60 5.92 -10.43
C GLY A 51 -10.85 6.23 -11.27
N SER A 52 -11.73 5.26 -11.52
CA SER A 52 -12.98 5.45 -12.28
C SER A 52 -14.18 5.86 -11.40
N GLN A 53 -13.98 6.08 -10.11
CA GLN A 53 -15.08 6.26 -9.15
C GLN A 53 -15.96 7.48 -9.48
N PHE A 54 -15.37 8.53 -10.05
CA PHE A 54 -16.09 9.74 -10.46
C PHE A 54 -17.19 9.45 -11.51
N GLU A 55 -17.02 8.43 -12.36
CA GLU A 55 -17.99 8.04 -13.39
C GLU A 55 -19.29 7.48 -12.79
N TYR A 56 -19.21 6.95 -11.58
CA TYR A 56 -20.33 6.29 -10.91
C TYR A 56 -20.90 7.13 -9.76
N PHE A 57 -20.05 7.90 -9.07
CA PHE A 57 -20.44 8.62 -7.85
C PHE A 57 -21.52 9.68 -8.06
N SER A 58 -21.63 10.24 -9.26
CA SER A 58 -22.69 11.20 -9.62
C SER A 58 -23.99 10.54 -10.08
N LYS A 59 -24.01 9.22 -10.33
CA LYS A 59 -25.21 8.53 -10.83
C LYS A 59 -26.30 8.48 -9.76
N SER A 60 -27.54 8.67 -10.20
CA SER A 60 -28.70 8.45 -9.36
C SER A 60 -28.81 6.97 -9.01
N MET A 61 -29.18 6.66 -7.77
CA MET A 61 -29.45 5.27 -7.36
C MET A 61 -30.65 4.66 -8.10
N GLU A 62 -31.50 5.48 -8.70
CA GLU A 62 -32.63 5.04 -9.53
C GLU A 62 -32.19 4.53 -10.91
N GLU A 63 -31.01 4.92 -11.38
CA GLU A 63 -30.41 4.48 -12.65
C GLU A 63 -29.59 3.18 -12.51
N ILE A 64 -29.48 2.66 -11.29
CA ILE A 64 -28.70 1.48 -10.97
C ILE A 64 -29.66 0.32 -10.68
N ASP A 65 -29.58 -0.70 -11.53
CA ASP A 65 -30.42 -1.90 -11.40
C ASP A 65 -29.90 -2.80 -10.28
N PHE A 66 -28.58 -3.02 -10.27
CA PHE A 66 -27.93 -3.82 -9.24
C PHE A 66 -26.49 -3.41 -8.96
N VAL A 67 -26.09 -3.61 -7.69
CA VAL A 67 -24.72 -3.43 -7.20
C VAL A 67 -24.25 -4.76 -6.63
N SER A 68 -23.08 -5.22 -7.07
CA SER A 68 -22.38 -6.37 -6.49
C SER A 68 -21.14 -5.91 -5.77
N ILE A 69 -20.96 -6.41 -4.55
CA ILE A 69 -19.82 -6.12 -3.69
C ILE A 69 -19.18 -7.45 -3.30
N LYS A 70 -17.86 -7.50 -3.46
CA LYS A 70 -17.04 -8.52 -2.80
C LYS A 70 -16.34 -7.87 -1.63
N THR A 71 -16.29 -8.60 -0.54
CA THR A 71 -15.54 -8.21 0.65
C THR A 71 -14.52 -9.27 1.01
N ILE A 72 -13.44 -8.82 1.63
CA ILE A 72 -12.37 -9.68 2.16
C ILE A 72 -12.21 -9.41 3.65
N LEU A 73 -11.80 -10.42 4.41
CA LEU A 73 -11.44 -10.24 5.81
C LEU A 73 -10.20 -9.33 5.90
N LYS A 74 -10.23 -8.34 6.80
CA LYS A 74 -9.08 -7.47 7.07
C LYS A 74 -7.84 -8.29 7.40
N LYS A 75 -7.99 -9.32 8.22
CA LYS A 75 -6.91 -10.24 8.60
C LYS A 75 -6.26 -10.90 7.38
N THR A 76 -7.07 -11.43 6.45
CA THR A 76 -6.55 -12.06 5.22
C THR A 76 -5.79 -11.05 4.37
N LEU A 77 -6.34 -9.85 4.19
CA LEU A 77 -5.67 -8.79 3.43
C LEU A 77 -4.34 -8.36 4.07
N ILE A 78 -4.28 -8.26 5.40
CA ILE A 78 -3.04 -7.96 6.13
C ILE A 78 -2.03 -9.10 5.97
N GLU A 79 -2.44 -10.37 6.08
CA GLU A 79 -1.57 -11.53 5.92
C GLU A 79 -0.96 -11.60 4.52
N GLU A 80 -1.79 -11.41 3.49
CA GLU A 80 -1.38 -11.36 2.09
C GLU A 80 -0.42 -10.18 1.84
N ASN A 81 -0.74 -8.99 2.37
CA ASN A 81 0.09 -7.81 2.19
C ASN A 81 1.45 -7.96 2.89
N ILE A 82 1.50 -8.50 4.12
CA ILE A 82 2.76 -8.80 4.82
C ILE A 82 3.59 -9.81 4.04
N SER A 83 2.98 -10.88 3.52
CA SER A 83 3.69 -11.89 2.74
C SER A 83 4.28 -11.30 1.46
N GLY A 84 3.46 -10.57 0.71
CA GLY A 84 3.92 -9.87 -0.50
C GLY A 84 5.00 -8.84 -0.19
N LEU A 85 4.94 -8.20 0.98
CA LEU A 85 5.91 -7.18 1.38
C LEU A 85 7.29 -7.77 1.66
N LYS A 86 7.35 -8.97 2.24
CA LYS A 86 8.62 -9.69 2.38
C LYS A 86 9.24 -10.00 1.02
N ASP A 87 8.46 -10.52 0.07
CA ASP A 87 8.96 -10.85 -1.27
C ASP A 87 9.43 -9.59 -2.02
N HIS A 88 8.69 -8.50 -1.85
CA HIS A 88 9.02 -7.24 -2.49
C HIS A 88 10.28 -6.61 -1.91
N ILE A 89 10.48 -6.66 -0.59
CA ILE A 89 11.73 -6.19 0.04
C ILE A 89 12.93 -6.96 -0.51
N SER A 90 12.84 -8.28 -0.68
CA SER A 90 13.91 -9.05 -1.32
C SER A 90 14.26 -8.52 -2.71
N ASN A 91 13.26 -8.17 -3.52
CA ASN A 91 13.50 -7.57 -4.84
C ASN A 91 14.14 -6.16 -4.74
N ILE A 92 13.77 -5.36 -3.73
CA ILE A 92 14.41 -4.05 -3.51
C ILE A 92 15.89 -4.25 -3.16
N VAL A 93 16.19 -5.16 -2.23
CA VAL A 93 17.56 -5.47 -1.80
C VAL A 93 18.42 -5.95 -2.97
N ASP A 94 17.88 -6.82 -3.83
CA ASP A 94 18.59 -7.26 -5.05
C ASP A 94 18.90 -6.10 -6.02
N ASN A 95 18.02 -5.09 -6.10
CA ASN A 95 18.27 -3.90 -6.93
C ASN A 95 19.22 -2.91 -6.24
N ILE A 96 19.20 -2.84 -4.90
CA ILE A 96 20.20 -2.09 -4.13
C ILE A 96 21.60 -2.63 -4.46
N ASP A 97 21.81 -3.95 -4.34
CA ASP A 97 23.13 -4.55 -4.58
C ASP A 97 23.64 -4.23 -5.99
N LYS A 98 22.78 -4.42 -7.00
CA LYS A 98 23.12 -4.11 -8.40
C LYS A 98 23.35 -2.61 -8.64
N SER A 99 22.58 -1.76 -7.98
CA SER A 99 22.69 -0.30 -8.11
C SER A 99 23.97 0.21 -7.48
N SER A 100 24.29 -0.23 -6.26
CA SER A 100 25.52 0.13 -5.55
C SER A 100 26.76 -0.27 -6.34
N ASP A 101 26.82 -1.51 -6.83
CA ASP A 101 27.92 -1.98 -7.66
C ASP A 101 28.07 -1.14 -8.95
N ALA A 102 26.95 -0.86 -9.63
CA ALA A 102 26.96 -0.06 -10.86
C ALA A 102 27.41 1.39 -10.62
N PHE A 103 27.01 2.02 -9.49
CA PHE A 103 27.49 3.36 -9.12
C PHE A 103 29.00 3.37 -8.85
N ARG A 104 29.56 2.34 -8.19
CA ARG A 104 31.02 2.24 -7.97
C ARG A 104 31.82 2.01 -9.25
N MET A 105 31.22 1.35 -10.24
CA MET A 105 31.85 1.11 -11.54
C MET A 105 31.65 2.25 -12.53
N ASP A 106 30.98 3.34 -12.13
CA ASP A 106 30.54 4.44 -13.00
C ASP A 106 29.74 3.94 -14.24
N ASP A 107 28.99 2.86 -14.09
CA ASP A 107 28.05 2.36 -15.11
C ASP A 107 26.73 3.12 -15.01
N GLU A 108 26.71 4.33 -15.58
CA GLU A 108 25.60 5.27 -15.50
C GLU A 108 24.25 4.67 -15.93
N PHE A 109 24.23 3.84 -16.98
CA PHE A 109 22.97 3.28 -17.47
C PHE A 109 22.38 2.28 -16.48
N ASN A 110 23.20 1.33 -16.02
CA ASN A 110 22.71 0.29 -15.10
C ASN A 110 22.46 0.86 -13.71
N SER A 111 23.28 1.80 -13.22
CA SER A 111 23.08 2.42 -11.92
C SER A 111 21.71 3.11 -11.85
N HIS A 112 21.37 3.97 -12.82
CA HIS A 112 20.08 4.65 -12.85
C HIS A 112 18.90 3.70 -13.07
N LYS A 113 19.09 2.64 -13.88
CA LYS A 113 18.05 1.63 -14.11
C LYS A 113 17.69 0.88 -12.82
N TYR A 114 18.69 0.38 -12.10
CA TYR A 114 18.45 -0.35 -10.85
C TYR A 114 18.00 0.59 -9.73
N PHE A 115 18.57 1.80 -9.67
CA PHE A 115 18.14 2.83 -8.74
C PHE A 115 16.65 3.19 -8.91
N ALA A 116 16.18 3.38 -10.15
CA ALA A 116 14.76 3.64 -10.41
C ALA A 116 13.86 2.48 -9.92
N ALA A 117 14.32 1.24 -10.04
CA ALA A 117 13.61 0.08 -9.50
C ALA A 117 13.57 0.07 -7.96
N VAL A 118 14.64 0.51 -7.28
CA VAL A 118 14.65 0.73 -5.83
C VAL A 118 13.60 1.76 -5.43
N ILE A 119 13.57 2.92 -6.10
CA ILE A 119 12.59 3.98 -5.80
C ILE A 119 11.15 3.51 -6.00
N GLU A 120 10.85 2.81 -7.10
CA GLU A 120 9.51 2.25 -7.31
C GLU A 120 9.14 1.23 -6.24
N GLY A 121 10.10 0.39 -5.83
CA GLY A 121 9.86 -0.56 -4.76
C GLY A 121 9.60 0.10 -3.41
N MET A 122 10.30 1.20 -3.10
CA MET A 122 10.05 2.00 -1.89
C MET A 122 8.65 2.61 -1.87
N ARG A 123 8.12 3.02 -3.03
CA ARG A 123 6.72 3.51 -3.12
C ARG A 123 5.72 2.42 -2.76
N TRP A 124 5.93 1.22 -3.28
CA TRP A 124 5.06 0.09 -2.98
C TRP A 124 5.20 -0.38 -1.52
N PHE A 125 6.41 -0.35 -0.96
CA PHE A 125 6.66 -0.58 0.47
C PHE A 125 5.85 0.39 1.33
N ASN A 126 5.94 1.70 1.05
CA ASN A 126 5.21 2.72 1.80
C ASN A 126 3.69 2.56 1.70
N TYR A 127 3.18 2.27 0.49
CA TYR A 127 1.75 1.97 0.30
C TYR A 127 1.28 0.80 1.16
N SER A 128 2.05 -0.30 1.16
CA SER A 128 1.73 -1.52 1.90
C SER A 128 1.73 -1.31 3.42
N ILE A 129 2.73 -0.60 3.95
CA ILE A 129 2.76 -0.23 5.38
C ILE A 129 1.56 0.63 5.76
N ASN A 130 1.24 1.66 4.97
CA ASN A 130 0.08 2.52 5.24
C ASN A 130 -1.24 1.75 5.19
N LEU A 131 -1.38 0.79 4.27
CA LEU A 131 -2.56 -0.09 4.21
C LEU A 131 -2.69 -0.90 5.51
N ILE A 132 -1.61 -1.56 5.95
CA ILE A 132 -1.61 -2.35 7.20
C ILE A 132 -1.97 -1.47 8.40
N VAL A 133 -1.33 -0.32 8.53
CA VAL A 133 -1.57 0.63 9.62
C VAL A 133 -3.02 1.11 9.63
N SER A 134 -3.57 1.47 8.47
CA SER A 134 -4.96 1.90 8.33
C SER A 134 -5.95 0.79 8.72
N LEU A 135 -5.75 -0.42 8.22
CA LEU A 135 -6.63 -1.57 8.50
C LEU A 135 -6.63 -1.96 9.97
N LYS A 136 -5.46 -1.91 10.62
CA LYS A 136 -5.30 -2.21 12.05
C LYS A 136 -5.54 -1.02 12.98
N LYS A 137 -5.72 0.20 12.42
CA LYS A 137 -5.80 1.46 13.17
C LYS A 137 -4.63 1.61 14.14
N ILE A 138 -3.43 1.31 13.66
CA ILE A 138 -2.20 1.40 14.45
C ILE A 138 -1.91 2.88 14.74
N ASP A 139 -1.60 3.17 16.00
CA ASP A 139 -1.03 4.45 16.42
C ASP A 139 0.50 4.38 16.32
N PHE A 140 1.08 5.22 15.47
CA PHE A 140 2.50 5.20 15.14
C PHE A 140 3.41 5.46 16.35
N GLU A 141 2.96 6.32 17.26
CA GLU A 141 3.74 6.75 18.43
C GLU A 141 3.82 5.69 19.53
N SER A 142 2.83 4.79 19.58
CA SER A 142 2.72 3.79 20.65
C SER A 142 2.94 2.34 20.20
N PHE A 143 2.88 2.07 18.89
CA PHE A 143 3.14 0.74 18.36
C PHE A 143 4.62 0.40 18.43
N ALA A 144 4.96 -0.54 19.31
CA ALA A 144 6.30 -1.10 19.40
C ALA A 144 6.63 -1.90 18.13
N PHE A 145 7.72 -1.53 17.48
CA PHE A 145 8.22 -2.20 16.28
C PHE A 145 9.75 -2.19 16.30
N LEU A 146 10.35 -3.38 16.13
CA LEU A 146 11.80 -3.58 16.31
C LEU A 146 12.24 -3.18 17.73
N ASP A 147 13.24 -2.29 17.84
CA ASP A 147 13.84 -1.79 19.07
C ASP A 147 13.20 -0.49 19.58
N SER A 148 12.16 0.03 18.90
CA SER A 148 11.53 1.31 19.26
C SER A 148 10.06 1.40 18.82
N THR A 149 9.58 2.57 18.40
CA THR A 149 8.21 2.78 17.90
C THR A 149 8.17 2.75 16.38
N LEU A 150 7.01 2.48 15.80
CA LEU A 150 6.83 2.54 14.35
C LEU A 150 7.21 3.93 13.79
N SER A 151 6.82 5.00 14.49
CA SER A 151 7.18 6.39 14.15
C SER A 151 8.70 6.54 14.00
N ASN A 152 9.47 6.11 15.01
CA ASN A 152 10.93 6.18 14.99
C ASN A 152 11.57 5.38 13.84
N GLN A 153 11.00 4.22 13.47
CA GLN A 153 11.54 3.43 12.35
C GLN A 153 11.25 4.08 11.00
N LEU A 154 10.10 4.76 10.86
CA LEU A 154 9.78 5.54 9.66
C LEU A 154 10.66 6.79 9.57
N ASP A 155 10.91 7.48 10.69
CA ASP A 155 11.83 8.62 10.75
C ASP A 155 13.25 8.23 10.33
N LYS A 156 13.75 7.08 10.79
CA LYS A 156 15.06 6.54 10.35
C LYS A 156 15.08 6.34 8.84
N LEU A 157 14.04 5.74 8.27
CA LEU A 157 13.92 5.53 6.83
C LEU A 157 13.87 6.85 6.06
N GLU A 158 13.08 7.83 6.53
CA GLU A 158 12.98 9.16 5.94
C GLU A 158 14.34 9.87 5.94
N LEU A 159 15.08 9.83 7.06
CA LEU A 159 16.41 10.43 7.15
C LEU A 159 17.40 9.80 6.16
N THR A 160 17.40 8.48 6.00
CA THR A 160 18.25 7.78 5.02
C THR A 160 17.86 8.17 3.59
N LEU A 161 16.56 8.26 3.27
CA LEU A 161 16.10 8.68 1.95
C LEU A 161 16.45 10.14 1.63
N ASN A 162 16.37 11.05 2.61
CA ASN A 162 16.80 12.44 2.45
C ASN A 162 18.31 12.53 2.22
N THR A 163 19.11 11.74 2.94
CA THR A 163 20.57 11.68 2.74
C THR A 163 20.92 11.14 1.34
N LEU A 164 20.15 10.16 0.86
CA LEU A 164 20.28 9.62 -0.50
C LEU A 164 19.91 10.66 -1.57
N GLU A 165 18.86 11.46 -1.34
CA GLU A 165 18.47 12.57 -2.21
C GLU A 165 19.58 13.64 -2.28
N ASP A 166 20.17 14.01 -1.15
CA ASP A 166 21.29 14.95 -1.09
C ASP A 166 22.52 14.43 -1.88
N ALA A 167 22.85 13.14 -1.75
CA ALA A 167 23.93 12.53 -2.52
C ALA A 167 23.63 12.54 -4.04
N GLN A 168 22.38 12.28 -4.43
CA GLN A 168 21.87 12.39 -5.80
C GLN A 168 22.02 13.81 -6.36
N ALA A 169 21.59 14.82 -5.59
CA ALA A 169 21.66 16.22 -5.97
C ALA A 169 23.11 16.68 -6.20
N ASN A 170 24.05 16.15 -5.41
CA ASN A 170 25.48 16.40 -5.53
C ASN A 170 26.20 15.50 -6.55
N LYS A 171 25.50 14.53 -7.16
CA LYS A 171 26.06 13.51 -8.07
C LYS A 171 27.21 12.72 -7.45
N ASP A 172 27.12 12.47 -6.15
CA ASP A 172 28.13 11.71 -5.41
C ASP A 172 27.83 10.21 -5.51
N ASN A 173 28.31 9.57 -6.57
CA ASN A 173 28.10 8.14 -6.83
C ASN A 173 28.62 7.24 -5.70
N ILE A 174 29.70 7.64 -5.01
CA ILE A 174 30.26 6.87 -3.90
C ILE A 174 29.31 6.94 -2.71
N ALA A 175 28.87 8.15 -2.34
CA ALA A 175 27.89 8.31 -1.26
C ALA A 175 26.58 7.59 -1.57
N ILE A 176 26.06 7.69 -2.80
CA ILE A 176 24.85 6.95 -3.22
C ILE A 176 25.05 5.44 -3.01
N SER A 177 26.16 4.88 -3.49
CA SER A 177 26.45 3.45 -3.32
C SER A 177 26.50 3.03 -1.86
N ASP A 178 27.15 3.82 -1.01
CA ASP A 178 27.36 3.47 0.40
C ASP A 178 26.06 3.60 1.20
N ILE A 179 25.26 4.64 0.96
CA ILE A 179 23.93 4.80 1.60
C ILE A 179 23.01 3.64 1.21
N LEU A 180 22.99 3.27 -0.07
CA LEU A 180 22.18 2.14 -0.54
C LEU A 180 22.60 0.82 0.14
N GLU A 181 23.90 0.49 0.09
CA GLU A 181 24.40 -0.83 0.55
C GLU A 181 24.41 -0.98 2.06
N TYR A 182 24.82 0.06 2.79
CA TYR A 182 25.09 -0.05 4.22
C TYR A 182 23.98 0.55 5.09
N GLU A 183 23.16 1.47 4.58
CA GLU A 183 22.08 2.07 5.37
C GLU A 183 20.71 1.54 4.95
N LEU A 184 20.29 1.82 3.71
CA LEU A 184 18.94 1.50 3.24
C LEU A 184 18.69 -0.01 3.23
N LYS A 185 19.67 -0.80 2.76
CA LYS A 185 19.57 -2.26 2.77
C LYS A 185 19.38 -2.82 4.18
N GLU A 186 20.17 -2.34 5.15
CA GLU A 186 20.09 -2.81 6.53
C GLU A 186 18.72 -2.50 7.14
N ILE A 187 18.21 -1.29 6.91
CA ILE A 187 16.85 -0.91 7.31
C ILE A 187 15.83 -1.88 6.71
N LEU A 188 15.85 -2.10 5.40
CA LEU A 188 14.87 -2.95 4.74
C LEU A 188 14.91 -4.41 5.21
N LEU A 189 16.11 -4.97 5.44
CA LEU A 189 16.26 -6.32 6.00
C LEU A 189 15.69 -6.41 7.42
N ASN A 190 15.98 -5.42 8.29
CA ASN A 190 15.39 -5.35 9.62
C ASN A 190 13.86 -5.31 9.56
N TRP A 191 13.30 -4.50 8.66
CA TRP A 191 11.85 -4.50 8.41
C TRP A 191 11.36 -5.88 8.00
N GLN A 192 11.96 -6.50 6.97
CA GLN A 192 11.56 -7.81 6.44
C GLN A 192 11.47 -8.90 7.52
N GLU A 193 12.45 -8.96 8.42
CA GLU A 193 12.51 -9.91 9.52
C GLU A 193 11.39 -9.70 10.55
N ASN A 194 10.94 -8.46 10.71
CA ASN A 194 10.03 -8.06 11.79
C ASN A 194 8.60 -7.75 11.32
N LEU A 195 8.30 -7.82 10.02
CA LEU A 195 6.93 -7.58 9.51
C LEU A 195 5.85 -8.45 10.16
N ASP A 196 6.20 -9.60 10.73
CA ASP A 196 5.24 -10.47 11.42
C ASP A 196 4.73 -9.85 12.74
N GLU A 197 5.36 -8.81 13.26
CA GLU A 197 4.85 -8.05 14.41
C GLU A 197 3.50 -7.40 14.11
N PHE A 198 3.25 -7.04 12.85
CA PHE A 198 1.94 -6.55 12.41
C PHE A 198 0.84 -7.62 12.43
N ARG A 199 1.16 -8.90 12.62
CA ARG A 199 0.16 -9.97 12.77
C ARG A 199 -0.35 -10.13 14.20
N LYS A 200 0.41 -9.64 15.20
CA LYS A 200 0.04 -9.68 16.62
C LYS A 200 -1.18 -8.79 16.88
#